data_AF-A0AAJ4W8L1-F1
#
_entry.id   AF-A0AAJ4W8L1-F1
#
_cell.length_a   1.000
_cell.length_b   1.000
_cell.length_c   1.000
_cell.angle_alpha   90.00
_cell.angle_beta   90.00
_cell.angle_gamma   90.00
#
_symmetry.space_group_name_H-M   'P 1'
#
loop_
_entity.id
_entity.type
_entity.pdbx_description
1 polymer ?
#
loop_
_entity_poly.entity_id
_entity_poly.type
_entity_poly.pdbx_seq_one_letter_code
_entity_poly.pdbx_strand_id
1 'polypeptide(L)' 'MNNSKKEQVSYTKPSREEIVRSVATSTAVETGQSSSQIEASLEAKRKKFSHLRLAV' A
#
# COMPACT_ATOMS: atom_id res chain seq x y z
N MET A 1 29.46 18.33 -27.09
CA MET A 1 29.08 18.33 -25.67
C MET A 1 27.67 17.75 -25.58
N ASN A 2 27.55 16.51 -25.10
CA ASN A 2 26.27 15.80 -25.09
C ASN A 2 25.53 16.15 -23.80
N ASN A 3 24.43 16.88 -23.93
CA ASN A 3 23.54 17.23 -22.83
C ASN A 3 22.55 16.08 -22.63
N SER A 4 22.96 15.03 -21.92
CA SER A 4 22.06 13.96 -21.49
C SER A 4 21.09 14.55 -20.47
N LYS A 5 19.92 14.98 -20.94
CA LYS A 5 18.81 15.47 -20.12
C LYS A 5 18.38 14.32 -19.22
N LYS A 6 18.87 14.31 -17.96
CA LYS A 6 18.39 13.36 -16.95
C LYS A 6 16.91 13.66 -16.76
N GLU A 7 16.05 12.76 -17.22
CA GLU A 7 14.63 12.80 -16.90
C GLU A 7 14.51 12.77 -15.37
N GLN A 8 14.09 13.89 -14.78
CA GLN A 8 13.68 13.93 -13.39
C GLN A 8 12.42 13.07 -13.29
N VAL A 9 12.59 11.81 -12.86
CA VAL A 9 11.47 10.93 -12.56
C VAL A 9 10.72 11.55 -11.38
N SER A 10 9.57 12.14 -11.64
CA SER A 10 8.73 12.68 -10.57
C SER A 10 8.17 11.51 -9.76
N TYR A 11 8.50 11.46 -8.47
CA TYR A 11 7.90 10.49 -7.56
C TYR A 11 6.39 10.70 -7.50
N THR A 12 5.64 9.71 -8.00
CA THR A 12 4.18 9.69 -7.87
C THR A 12 3.86 8.91 -6.60
N LYS A 13 3.16 9.56 -5.67
CA LYS A 13 2.74 8.89 -4.43
C LYS A 13 1.81 7.72 -4.80
N PRO A 14 2.10 6.48 -4.34
CA PRO A 14 1.27 5.33 -4.65
C PRO A 14 -0.14 5.52 -4.09
N SER A 15 -1.12 4.97 -4.81
CA SER A 15 -2.51 4.97 -4.37
C SER A 15 -2.67 4.12 -3.11
N ARG A 16 -3.77 4.35 -2.39
CA ARG A 16 -4.05 3.56 -1.18
C ARG A 16 -4.23 2.09 -1.51
N GLU A 17 -4.86 1.79 -2.65
CA GLU A 17 -5.08 0.43 -3.16
C GLU A 17 -3.75 -0.25 -3.46
N GLU A 18 -2.77 0.47 -4.03
CA GLU A 18 -1.42 -0.04 -4.27
C GLU A 18 -0.69 -0.38 -2.98
N ILE A 19 -0.79 0.50 -1.98
CA ILE A 19 -0.21 0.27 -0.65
C ILE A 19 -0.86 -0.97 0.00
N VAL A 20 -2.20 -1.08 -0.05
CA VAL A 20 -2.92 -2.22 0.52
C VAL A 20 -2.50 -3.52 -0.15
N ARG A 21 -2.43 -3.56 -1.48
CA ARG A 21 -1.97 -4.76 -2.22
C ARG A 21 -0.54 -5.15 -1.84
N SER A 22 0.37 -4.17 -1.76
CA SER A 22 1.76 -4.43 -1.40
C SER A 22 1.87 -5.05 -0.01
N VAL A 23 1.19 -4.46 0.99
CA VAL A 23 1.18 -4.95 2.38
C VAL A 23 0.50 -6.31 2.49
N ALA A 24 -0.63 -6.51 1.80
CA ALA A 24 -1.34 -7.79 1.83
C ALA A 24 -0.49 -8.91 1.24
N THR A 25 0.21 -8.63 0.14
CA THR A 25 1.06 -9.63 -0.53
C THR A 25 2.28 -9.98 0.32
N SER A 26 2.97 -9.00 0.91
CA SER A 26 4.11 -9.28 1.79
C SER A 26 3.69 -10.03 3.05
N THR A 27 2.56 -9.64 3.65
CA THR A 27 2.02 -10.32 4.84
C THR A 27 1.58 -11.74 4.50
N ALA A 28 0.99 -11.97 3.32
CA ALA A 28 0.60 -13.30 2.86
C ALA A 28 1.81 -14.23 2.74
N VAL A 29 2.91 -13.72 2.16
CA VAL A 29 4.18 -14.46 2.06
C VAL A 29 4.71 -14.81 3.46
N GLU A 30 4.73 -13.85 4.38
CA GLU A 30 5.30 -14.05 5.72
C GLU A 30 4.44 -14.94 6.63
N THR A 31 3.11 -14.91 6.47
CA THR A 31 2.18 -15.60 7.37
C THR A 31 1.60 -16.89 6.78
N GLY A 32 1.79 -17.14 5.48
CA GLY A 32 1.19 -18.26 4.76
C GLY A 32 -0.34 -18.15 4.57
N GLN A 33 -0.95 -17.02 4.95
CA GLN A 33 -2.37 -16.76 4.71
C GLN A 33 -2.61 -16.30 3.27
N SER A 34 -3.83 -16.50 2.76
CA SER A 34 -4.18 -15.96 1.45
C SER A 34 -4.21 -14.43 1.47
N SER A 35 -3.71 -13.80 0.40
CA SER A 35 -3.73 -12.33 0.26
C SER A 35 -5.16 -11.77 0.32
N SER A 36 -6.13 -12.47 -0.28
CA SER A 36 -7.54 -12.08 -0.27
C SER A 36 -8.14 -12.05 1.15
N GLN A 37 -7.76 -12.99 2.02
CA GLN A 37 -8.20 -13.01 3.42
C GLN A 37 -7.62 -11.82 4.20
N ILE A 38 -6.36 -11.46 3.94
CA ILE A 38 -5.70 -10.31 4.57
C ILE A 38 -6.34 -9.01 4.10
N GLU A 39 -6.59 -8.85 2.80
CA GLU A 39 -7.26 -7.68 2.24
C GLU A 39 -8.67 -7.49 2.83
N ALA A 40 -9.46 -8.56 2.89
CA ALA A 40 -10.80 -8.53 3.47
C ALA A 40 -10.77 -8.15 4.96
N SER A 41 -9.83 -8.71 5.73
CA SER A 41 -9.62 -8.38 7.14
C SER A 41 -9.23 -6.91 7.33
N LEU A 42 -8.36 -6.38 6.47
CA LEU A 42 -7.93 -4.98 6.54
C LEU A 42 -9.09 -4.03 6.23
N GLU A 43 -9.91 -4.33 5.23
CA GLU A 43 -11.08 -3.51 4.88
C GLU A 43 -12.15 -3.55 5.98
N ALA A 44 -12.39 -4.72 6.59
CA ALA A 44 -13.30 -4.85 7.72
C ALA A 44 -12.83 -4.02 8.93
N LYS A 45 -11.54 -4.11 9.30
CA LYS A 45 -10.95 -3.31 10.38
C LYS A 45 -11.00 -1.81 10.06
N ARG A 46 -10.72 -1.42 8.82
CA ARG A 46 -10.81 -0.02 8.37
C ARG A 46 -12.22 0.54 8.56
N LYS A 47 -13.25 -0.19 8.14
CA LYS A 47 -14.65 0.24 8.33
C LYS A 47 -14.98 0.34 9.82
N LYS A 48 -14.59 -0.66 10.60
CA LYS A 48 -14.81 -0.71 12.06
C LYS A 48 -14.17 0.47 12.79
N PHE A 49 -12.94 0.82 12.41
CA PHE A 49 -12.15 1.88 13.05
C PHE A 49 -12.12 3.19 12.25
N SER A 50 -13.10 3.41 11.36
CA SER A 50 -13.19 4.62 10.53
C SER A 50 -13.35 5.92 11.33
N HIS A 51 -13.81 5.81 12.57
CA HIS A 51 -13.92 6.91 13.53
C HIS A 51 -12.59 7.24 14.22
N LEU A 52 -11.58 6.38 14.11
CA LEU A 52 -10.25 6.63 14.66
C LEU A 52 -9.43 7.46 13.68
N ARG A 53 -8.79 8.51 14.19
CA ARG A 53 -7.78 9.28 13.47
C ARG A 53 -6.47 9.08 14.20
N LEU A 54 -5.42 8.70 13.46
CA LEU A 54 -4.07 8.67 14.03
C LEU A 54 -3.64 10.12 14.31
N ALA A 55 -3.03 10.34 15.48
CA ALA A 55 -2.39 11.61 15.79
C ALA A 55 -1.28 11.86 14.76
N VAL A 56 -1.16 13.12 14.33
CA VAL A 56 -0.12 13.57 13.40
C VAL A 56 1.13 13.93 14.18
#